data_AF-A0A1F3T3G8-F1
#
_entry.id   AF-A0A1F3T3G8-F1
#
_cell.length_a   1.000
_cell.length_b   1.000
_cell.length_c   1.000
_cell.angle_alpha   90.00
_cell.angle_beta   90.00
_cell.angle_gamma   90.00
#
_symmetry.space_group_name_H-M   'P 1'
#
loop_
_entity.id
_entity.type
_entity.pdbx_description
1 polymer ?
#
loop_
_entity_poly.entity_id
_entity_poly.type
_entity_poly.pdbx_seq_one_letter_code
_entity_poly.pdbx_strand_id
1 'polypeptide(L)'
;MRSEGMEPPGGFAVGAGGEASTAGDNAKTFSEMLRNSFDQVNQDQHEADRAIKEMVAGRNKNIHETMLTIERADTSLKLALQVRNKILDAYREIMRMQV
;
A
#
# COMPACT_ATOMS: atom_id res chain seq x y z
N MET A 1 -2.47 -61.71 -29.00
CA MET A 1 -1.88 -62.56 -27.94
C MET A 1 -0.79 -61.72 -27.27
N ARG A 2 -1.04 -61.23 -26.04
CA ARG A 2 -0.28 -61.51 -24.80
C ARG A 2 1.17 -60.98 -24.83
N SER A 3 1.74 -60.25 -23.87
CA SER A 3 1.35 -59.77 -22.54
C SER A 3 2.59 -59.06 -21.94
N GLU A 4 2.38 -57.91 -21.28
CA GLU A 4 3.01 -57.44 -20.03
C GLU A 4 4.52 -57.13 -19.88
N GLY A 5 4.77 -56.04 -19.13
CA GLY A 5 6.04 -55.63 -18.53
C GLY A 5 6.15 -54.10 -18.46
N MET A 6 5.33 -53.37 -17.69
CA MET A 6 5.55 -52.98 -16.28
C MET A 6 6.85 -52.19 -16.03
N GLU A 7 6.73 -50.85 -15.95
CA GLU A 7 7.71 -49.90 -15.36
C GLU A 7 7.69 -50.00 -13.80
N PRO A 8 8.53 -49.35 -12.95
CA PRO A 8 9.36 -48.13 -13.12
C PRO A 8 10.69 -48.17 -12.27
N PRO A 9 11.18 -47.10 -11.58
CA PRO A 9 11.58 -45.72 -11.94
C PRO A 9 13.07 -45.42 -11.63
N GLY A 10 13.65 -44.37 -12.22
CA GLY A 10 14.96 -43.84 -11.81
C GLY A 10 15.13 -42.38 -12.20
N GLY A 11 15.13 -41.49 -11.21
CA GLY A 11 15.07 -40.03 -11.36
C GLY A 11 16.40 -39.32 -11.65
N PHE A 12 16.39 -38.01 -11.33
CA PHE A 12 17.39 -36.95 -11.53
C PHE A 12 17.33 -36.30 -12.94
N ALA A 13 17.15 -34.99 -13.11
CA ALA A 13 17.08 -33.87 -12.16
C ALA A 13 16.29 -32.71 -12.80
N VAL A 14 15.23 -32.24 -12.15
CA VAL A 14 14.71 -30.89 -12.39
C VAL A 14 15.51 -29.95 -11.51
N GLY A 15 16.58 -29.41 -12.10
CA GLY A 15 17.27 -28.22 -11.63
C GLY A 15 16.77 -27.03 -12.42
N ALA A 16 15.74 -26.35 -11.90
CA ALA A 16 15.40 -24.96 -12.16
C ALA A 16 14.51 -24.58 -10.96
N GLY A 17 14.99 -23.88 -9.94
CA GLY A 17 15.75 -22.65 -10.04
C GLY A 17 14.83 -21.53 -9.58
N GLY A 18 14.82 -21.28 -8.27
CA GLY A 18 14.46 -19.99 -7.70
C GLY A 18 12.97 -19.67 -7.53
N GLU A 19 12.31 -20.34 -6.58
CA GLU A 19 11.14 -19.76 -5.89
C GLU A 19 11.55 -19.41 -4.46
N ALA A 20 12.45 -18.44 -4.34
CA ALA A 20 12.86 -17.85 -3.07
C ALA A 20 13.06 -16.33 -3.22
N SER A 21 12.10 -15.65 -3.86
CA SER A 21 12.07 -14.19 -3.92
C SER A 21 10.62 -13.68 -3.91
N THR A 22 9.94 -13.69 -2.77
CA THR A 22 8.64 -13.00 -2.65
C THR A 22 8.37 -12.35 -1.27
N ALA A 23 9.36 -12.22 -0.38
CA ALA A 23 9.16 -11.42 0.84
C ALA A 23 9.71 -9.98 0.69
N GLY A 24 10.90 -9.84 0.12
CA GLY A 24 11.57 -8.54 -0.06
C GLY A 24 10.89 -7.63 -1.08
N ASP A 25 10.44 -8.17 -2.21
CA ASP A 25 9.77 -7.39 -3.27
C ASP A 25 8.38 -6.90 -2.85
N ASN A 26 7.65 -7.69 -2.05
CA ASN A 26 6.35 -7.29 -1.50
C ASN A 26 6.50 -6.17 -0.46
N ALA A 27 7.53 -6.21 0.39
CA ALA A 27 7.80 -5.14 1.35
C ALA A 27 8.21 -3.82 0.68
N LYS A 28 8.96 -3.90 -0.43
CA LYS A 28 9.31 -2.74 -1.27
C LYS A 28 8.06 -2.13 -1.93
N THR A 29 7.20 -2.98 -2.49
CA THR A 29 5.93 -2.57 -3.12
C THR A 29 4.99 -1.90 -2.13
N PHE A 30 4.85 -2.44 -0.91
CA PHE A 30 4.05 -1.81 0.14
C PHE A 30 4.63 -0.45 0.57
N SER A 31 5.95 -0.34 0.72
CA SER A 31 6.62 0.92 1.08
C SER A 31 6.44 1.99 0.00
N GLU A 32 6.45 1.60 -1.28
CA GLU A 32 6.15 2.50 -2.41
C GLU A 32 4.68 2.94 -2.40
N MET A 33 3.74 2.03 -2.20
CA MET A 33 2.30 2.36 -2.07
C MET A 33 2.04 3.31 -0.90
N LEU A 34 2.68 3.08 0.24
CA LEU A 34 2.58 3.95 1.41
C LEU A 34 3.13 5.35 1.15
N ARG A 35 4.30 5.47 0.50
CA ARG A 35 4.86 6.77 0.09
C ARG A 35 3.91 7.51 -0.83
N ASN A 36 3.41 6.84 -1.85
CA ASN A 36 2.45 7.42 -2.79
C ASN A 36 1.17 7.90 -2.08
N SER A 37 0.70 7.13 -1.09
CA SER A 37 -0.49 7.50 -0.30
C SER A 37 -0.23 8.75 0.56
N PHE A 38 0.96 8.87 1.15
CA PHE A 38 1.36 10.07 1.89
C PHE A 38 1.47 11.30 0.99
N ASP A 39 2.09 11.15 -0.19
CA ASP A 39 2.17 12.23 -1.18
C ASP A 39 0.79 12.67 -1.64
N GLN A 40 -0.14 11.71 -1.80
CA GLN A 40 -1.52 12.01 -2.18
C GLN A 40 -2.28 12.77 -1.09
N VAL A 41 -2.11 12.42 0.19
CA VAL A 41 -2.68 13.21 1.31
C VAL A 41 -2.10 14.62 1.35
N ASN A 42 -0.81 14.78 1.07
CA ASN A 42 -0.18 16.10 1.00
C ASN A 42 -0.75 16.95 -0.15
N GLN A 43 -0.98 16.33 -1.31
CA GLN A 43 -1.63 16.95 -2.45
C GLN A 43 -3.05 17.40 -2.12
N ASP A 44 -3.85 16.51 -1.51
CA ASP A 44 -5.24 16.77 -1.10
C ASP A 44 -5.30 17.95 -0.10
N GLN A 45 -4.36 18.03 0.85
CA GLN A 45 -4.27 19.17 1.78
C GLN A 45 -3.98 20.49 1.06
N HIS A 46 -3.01 20.50 0.14
CA HIS A 46 -2.68 21.69 -0.64
C HIS A 46 -3.85 22.17 -1.51
N GLU A 47 -4.62 21.24 -2.07
CA GLU A 47 -5.80 21.55 -2.86
C GLU A 47 -6.93 22.11 -1.98
N ALA A 48 -7.16 21.54 -0.80
CA ALA A 48 -8.09 22.07 0.18
C ALA A 48 -7.73 23.50 0.61
N ASP A 49 -6.47 23.77 0.93
CA ASP A 49 -5.98 25.11 1.26
C ASP A 49 -6.21 26.12 0.14
N ARG A 50 -6.04 25.67 -1.11
CA ARG A 50 -6.30 26.50 -2.29
C ARG A 50 -7.78 26.79 -2.42
N ALA A 51 -8.63 25.78 -2.33
CA ALA A 51 -10.08 25.90 -2.39
C ALA A 51 -10.62 26.86 -1.32
N ILE A 52 -10.11 26.76 -0.08
CA ILE A 52 -10.45 27.68 1.02
C ILE A 52 -10.08 29.13 0.65
N LYS A 53 -8.86 29.36 0.13
CA LYS A 53 -8.43 30.71 -0.29
C LYS A 53 -9.28 31.26 -1.43
N GLU A 54 -9.71 30.43 -2.38
CA GLU A 54 -10.56 30.86 -3.49
C GLU A 54 -12.00 31.17 -3.05
N MET A 55 -12.54 30.37 -2.11
CA MET A 55 -13.83 30.60 -1.49
C MET A 55 -13.85 31.92 -0.69
N VAL A 56 -12.86 32.14 0.18
CA VAL A 56 -12.75 33.37 0.98
C VAL A 56 -12.53 34.60 0.10
N ALA A 57 -11.84 34.45 -1.04
CA ALA A 57 -11.67 35.51 -2.04
C ALA A 57 -12.95 35.80 -2.86
N GLY A 58 -14.06 35.10 -2.60
CA GLY A 58 -15.34 35.27 -3.32
C GLY A 58 -15.32 34.75 -4.76
N ARG A 59 -14.28 34.02 -5.16
CA ARG A 59 -14.10 33.48 -6.52
C ARG A 59 -14.81 32.14 -6.72
N ASN A 60 -15.08 31.41 -5.64
CA ASN A 60 -15.78 30.13 -5.70
C ASN A 60 -17.11 30.21 -4.92
N LYS A 61 -18.23 30.16 -5.66
CA LYS A 61 -19.60 30.24 -5.10
C LYS A 61 -20.12 28.89 -4.58
N ASN A 62 -19.36 27.80 -4.74
CA ASN A 62 -19.77 26.46 -4.33
C ASN A 62 -19.22 26.11 -2.94
N ILE A 63 -19.89 26.64 -1.91
CA ILE A 63 -19.61 26.29 -0.50
C ILE A 63 -19.69 24.77 -0.29
N HIS A 64 -20.62 24.09 -0.97
CA HIS A 64 -20.78 22.63 -0.90
C HIS A 64 -19.54 21.85 -1.38
N GLU A 65 -18.91 22.32 -2.46
CA GLU A 65 -17.72 21.68 -3.02
C GLU A 65 -16.52 21.89 -2.10
N THR A 66 -16.39 23.08 -1.52
CA THR A 66 -15.33 23.37 -0.52
C THR A 66 -15.49 22.51 0.73
N MET A 67 -16.71 22.40 1.26
CA MET A 67 -17.00 21.53 2.42
C MET A 67 -16.71 20.05 2.12
N LEU A 68 -17.05 19.57 0.91
CA LEU A 68 -16.75 18.20 0.51
C LEU A 68 -15.25 17.93 0.45
N THR A 69 -14.47 18.88 -0.10
CA THR A 69 -13.00 18.77 -0.15
C THR A 69 -12.40 18.75 1.25
N ILE A 70 -12.90 19.57 2.18
CA ILE A 70 -12.46 19.59 3.58
C ILE A 70 -12.77 18.24 4.26
N GLU A 71 -13.98 17.73 4.12
CA GLU A 71 -14.40 16.46 4.74
C GLU A 71 -13.58 15.27 4.22
N ARG A 72 -13.28 15.29 2.91
CA ARG A 72 -12.39 14.30 2.28
C ARG A 72 -10.98 14.38 2.84
N ALA A 73 -10.42 15.58 2.95
CA ALA A 73 -9.07 15.78 3.49
C ALA A 73 -8.97 15.32 4.96
N ASP A 74 -9.96 15.64 5.80
CA ASP A 74 -10.01 15.20 7.20
C ASP A 74 -10.10 13.67 7.32
N THR A 75 -10.96 13.03 6.52
CA THR A 75 -11.10 11.58 6.49
C THR A 75 -9.81 10.89 6.04
N SER A 76 -9.19 11.38 4.97
CA SER A 76 -7.90 10.89 4.48
C SER A 76 -6.78 11.03 5.51
N LEU A 77 -6.75 12.15 6.24
CA LEU A 77 -5.77 12.39 7.30
C LEU A 77 -5.95 11.41 8.48
N LYS A 78 -7.19 11.20 8.92
CA LYS A 78 -7.51 10.23 9.97
C LYS A 78 -7.05 8.82 9.59
N LEU A 79 -7.28 8.42 8.35
CA LEU A 79 -6.80 7.14 7.83
C LEU A 79 -5.26 7.07 7.84
N ALA A 80 -4.58 8.11 7.36
CA ALA A 80 -3.12 8.16 7.35
C ALA A 80 -2.51 8.02 8.75
N LEU A 81 -3.13 8.63 9.77
CA LEU A 81 -2.69 8.49 11.17
C LEU A 81 -2.86 7.05 11.68
N GLN A 82 -3.94 6.37 11.32
CA GLN A 82 -4.14 4.96 11.69
C GLN A 82 -3.10 4.05 11.03
N VAL A 83 -2.83 4.26 9.75
CA VAL A 83 -1.80 3.51 9.00
C VAL A 83 -0.43 3.76 9.61
N ARG A 84 -0.07 5.01 9.92
CA ARG A 84 1.18 5.36 10.62
C ARG A 84 1.33 4.59 11.92
N ASN A 85 0.29 4.54 12.74
CA ASN A 85 0.33 3.82 14.02
C ASN A 85 0.53 2.31 13.81
N LYS A 86 -0.19 1.70 12.85
CA LYS A 86 -0.04 0.27 12.54
C LYS A 86 1.36 -0.10 12.03
N ILE A 87 2.00 0.77 11.27
CA ILE A 87 3.38 0.54 10.80
C ILE A 87 4.38 0.62 11.95
N LEU A 88 4.20 1.58 12.87
CA LEU A 88 5.03 1.66 14.07
C LEU A 88 4.88 0.41 14.95
N ASP A 89 3.67 -0.12 15.08
CA ASP A 89 3.42 -1.36 15.82
C ASP A 89 4.04 -2.57 15.11
N ALA A 90 3.93 -2.67 13.78
CA ALA A 90 4.56 -3.73 13.01
C ALA A 90 6.10 -3.69 13.12
N TYR A 91 6.70 -2.49 13.09
CA TYR A 91 8.14 -2.33 13.31
C TYR A 91 8.57 -2.79 14.70
N ARG A 92 7.80 -2.43 15.73
CA ARG A 92 8.05 -2.88 17.12
C ARG A 92 7.95 -4.40 17.24
N GLU A 93 6.99 -5.04 16.58
CA GLU A 93 6.81 -6.50 16.66
C GLU A 93 7.97 -7.25 15.98
N ILE A 94 8.45 -6.78 14.82
CA ILE A 94 9.63 -7.36 14.15
C ILE A 94 10.86 -7.29 15.05
N MET A 95 11.10 -6.15 15.72
CA MET A 95 12.22 -5.98 16.66
C MET A 95 12.10 -6.93 17.86
N ARG A 96 10.88 -7.28 18.28
CA ARG A 96 10.61 -8.17 19.40
C ARG A 96 10.78 -9.65 19.05
N MET A 97 10.68 -10.00 17.76
CA MET A 97 10.95 -11.35 17.25
C MET A 97 12.44 -11.64 17.02
N GLN A 98 13.28 -10.61 16.89
CA GLN A 98 14.72 -10.75 16.57
C GLN A 98 15.65 -10.79 17.78
N VAL A 99 15.14 -10.61 19.01
CA VAL A 99 15.91 -10.68 20.26
C VAL A 99 15.81 -12.04 20.93
#